data_AF-A0A523ZBQ9-F1
#
_entry.id   AF-A0A523ZBQ9-F1
#
_cell.length_a   1.000
_cell.length_b   1.000
_cell.length_c   1.000
_cell.angle_alpha   90.00
_cell.angle_beta   90.00
_cell.angle_gamma   90.00
#
_symmetry.space_group_name_H-M   'P 1'
#
loop_
_entity.id
_entity.type
_entity.pdbx_description
1 polymer ?
#
loop_
_entity_poly.entity_id
_entity_poly.type
_entity_poly.pdbx_seq_one_letter_code
_entity_poly.pdbx_strand_id
1 'polypeptide(L)'
;MRRILFIACVCILVLLAFSLYAEETGSEKKKITTIDDLPRYTYDVQTTLTELITSKELFMSFAAEVRTDIESVLGTYEIEDKTTFKNYLGILVSLDMLYGNYDKALGGIEKVRELEDKPARKLMMGLINNAIIQAQREVGYDDETVYKQAFSRYLSESIDELPWEIIQERVEEIKGRMELFSENVLLGMIESQFEAAVLKTHQISSDVAAQVIGIRYAIEIQLPLKNEIVAVYDKYIKENRVVKADIWKERSVDLSETDNLQPIVVAIWDTGVDTEVYPDQIFVNTNEKLNGEDDDSNGFIDDIYGVAYTLEEEKTTELLYPIENAEERLPRMKEMMKGLLDVQASIDSPEAATLKQKIASMHPVEVKPFLEDLMQFILYFHGTHVAGVAVEGNPFARILIARLTADYRTIPLPPTVERAHKSAKMYREVVE
;
A
#
# COMPACT_ATOMS: atom_id res chain seq x y z
N MET A 1 46.46 73.41 5.21
CA MET A 1 47.55 72.50 4.77
C MET A 1 47.43 71.19 5.54
N ARG A 2 46.65 70.25 4.99
CA ARG A 2 47.15 69.02 4.35
C ARG A 2 47.82 68.05 5.33
N ARG A 3 47.03 67.39 6.21
CA ARG A 3 47.30 66.02 6.72
C ARG A 3 46.28 65.43 7.71
N ILE A 4 45.15 66.10 8.03
CA ILE A 4 44.18 65.57 9.02
C ILE A 4 42.79 65.24 8.40
N LEU A 5 42.60 65.43 7.09
CA LEU A 5 41.33 65.16 6.40
C LEU A 5 41.36 63.92 5.48
N PHE A 6 42.26 62.96 5.71
CA PHE A 6 42.42 61.78 4.84
C PHE A 6 42.26 60.42 5.56
N ILE A 7 41.96 60.43 6.87
CA ILE A 7 41.81 59.20 7.67
C ILE A 7 40.34 58.88 7.98
N ALA A 8 39.42 59.83 7.80
CA ALA A 8 37.98 59.60 8.02
C ALA A 8 37.23 59.01 6.80
N CYS A 9 37.81 59.03 5.59
CA CYS A 9 37.20 58.44 4.39
C CYS A 9 37.68 57.00 4.09
N VAL A 10 38.72 56.50 4.76
CA VAL A 10 39.27 55.15 4.48
C VAL A 10 38.66 54.09 5.41
N CYS A 11 38.15 54.45 6.58
CA CYS A 11 37.47 53.48 7.47
C CYS A 11 35.98 53.24 7.13
N ILE A 12 35.33 54.12 6.35
CA ILE A 12 33.96 53.89 5.87
C ILE A 12 33.94 53.07 4.56
N LEU A 13 35.04 53.06 3.80
CA LEU A 13 35.19 52.24 2.59
C LEU A 13 35.62 50.79 2.87
N VAL A 14 36.14 50.49 4.07
CA VAL A 14 36.49 49.11 4.49
C VAL A 14 35.33 48.43 5.24
N LEU A 15 34.39 49.19 5.81
CA LEU A 15 33.18 48.67 6.44
C LEU A 15 31.97 48.52 5.48
N LEU A 16 32.05 49.04 4.26
CA LEU A 16 31.07 48.82 3.19
C LEU A 16 31.48 47.73 2.17
N ALA A 17 32.71 47.20 2.28
CA ALA A 17 33.20 46.13 1.41
C ALA A 17 33.05 44.72 2.01
N PHE A 18 32.58 44.60 3.26
CA PHE A 18 32.29 43.32 3.92
C PHE A 18 30.79 42.97 3.99
N SER A 19 29.94 43.72 3.27
CA SER A 19 28.49 43.47 3.21
C SER A 19 27.99 43.08 1.81
N LEU A 20 28.90 42.70 0.91
CA LEU A 20 28.61 42.30 -0.48
C LEU A 20 29.11 40.89 -0.84
N TYR A 21 29.34 40.05 0.17
CA TYR A 21 29.55 38.60 0.02
C TYR A 21 28.53 37.79 0.85
N ALA A 22 27.29 38.26 0.88
CA ALA A 22 26.16 37.33 0.88
C ALA A 22 25.79 37.12 -0.58
N GLU A 23 26.69 36.46 -1.32
CA GLU A 23 26.27 35.76 -2.53
C GLU A 23 25.34 34.67 -2.04
N GLU A 24 24.06 34.91 -2.26
CA GLU A 24 23.05 33.88 -2.29
C GLU A 24 23.49 32.88 -3.38
N THR A 25 24.36 31.93 -3.02
CA THR A 25 24.64 30.76 -3.86
C THR A 25 23.42 29.85 -3.79
N GLY A 26 22.26 30.37 -4.23
CA GLY A 26 21.19 29.54 -4.75
C GLY A 26 21.68 29.01 -6.08
N SER A 27 22.52 27.97 -6.05
CA SER A 27 22.69 27.13 -7.23
C SER A 27 21.29 26.75 -7.68
N GLU A 28 20.88 27.18 -8.87
CA GLU A 28 19.61 26.77 -9.45
C GLU A 28 19.56 25.24 -9.43
N LYS A 29 18.48 24.69 -8.86
CA LYS A 29 18.35 23.23 -8.73
C LYS A 29 18.35 22.61 -10.13
N LYS A 30 18.93 21.43 -10.24
CA LYS A 30 18.97 20.68 -11.50
C LYS A 30 17.56 20.17 -11.82
N LYS A 31 17.01 20.62 -12.95
CA LYS A 31 15.76 20.07 -13.48
C LYS A 31 15.93 18.62 -13.89
N ILE A 32 14.95 17.80 -13.53
CA ILE A 32 14.84 16.41 -14.00
C ILE A 32 13.77 16.33 -15.09
N THR A 33 13.97 15.43 -16.04
CA THR A 33 12.99 15.11 -17.10
C THR A 33 12.25 13.81 -16.80
N THR A 34 12.92 12.88 -16.13
CA THR A 34 12.39 11.59 -15.66
C THR A 34 12.92 11.30 -14.26
N ILE A 35 12.22 10.44 -13.52
CA ILE A 35 12.70 9.95 -12.22
C ILE A 35 14.06 9.25 -12.32
N ASP A 36 14.41 8.72 -13.49
CA ASP A 36 15.72 8.09 -13.75
C ASP A 36 16.89 9.08 -13.73
N ASP A 37 16.62 10.39 -13.77
CA ASP A 37 17.65 11.42 -13.62
C ASP A 37 18.10 11.61 -12.16
N LEU A 38 17.36 11.02 -11.19
CA LEU A 38 17.70 11.03 -9.78
C LEU A 38 18.74 9.94 -9.45
N PRO A 39 19.66 10.20 -8.51
CA PRO A 39 20.62 9.19 -8.08
C PRO A 39 19.90 8.00 -7.43
N ARG A 40 20.37 6.79 -7.77
CA ARG A 40 19.92 5.54 -7.16
C ARG A 40 20.91 5.14 -6.06
N TYR A 41 20.49 5.24 -4.81
CA TYR A 41 21.31 4.84 -3.68
C TYR A 41 21.06 3.39 -3.27
N THR A 42 22.13 2.75 -2.83
CA THR A 42 22.15 1.43 -2.20
C THR A 42 22.88 1.55 -0.87
N TYR A 43 22.38 0.86 0.15
CA TYR A 43 22.92 0.91 1.51
C TYR A 43 23.44 -0.46 1.91
N ASP A 44 24.63 -0.50 2.48
CA ASP A 44 25.23 -1.75 2.95
C ASP A 44 24.55 -2.22 4.25
N VAL A 45 24.17 -3.49 4.30
CA VAL A 45 23.52 -4.12 5.45
C VAL A 45 24.27 -5.41 5.79
N GLN A 46 24.98 -5.38 6.92
CA GLN A 46 25.79 -6.50 7.42
C GLN A 46 25.04 -7.43 8.39
N THR A 47 23.79 -7.09 8.70
CA THR A 47 22.92 -7.80 9.65
C THR A 47 21.63 -8.22 8.97
N THR A 48 20.70 -8.83 9.72
CA THR A 48 19.34 -9.04 9.21
C THR A 48 18.56 -7.73 9.18
N LEU A 49 17.52 -7.62 8.34
CA LEU A 49 16.66 -6.44 8.34
C LEU A 49 15.93 -6.27 9.68
N THR A 50 15.52 -7.38 10.30
CA THR A 50 14.93 -7.37 11.64
C THR A 50 15.89 -6.81 12.69
N GLU A 51 17.18 -7.19 12.63
CA GLU A 51 18.20 -6.65 13.52
C GLU A 51 18.49 -5.16 13.24
N LEU A 52 18.59 -4.77 11.96
CA LEU A 52 18.73 -3.36 11.55
C LEU A 52 17.57 -2.50 12.07
N ILE A 53 16.34 -3.02 12.01
CA ILE A 53 15.15 -2.31 12.51
C ILE A 53 15.17 -2.23 14.03
N THR A 54 15.48 -3.31 14.75
CA THR A 54 15.32 -3.36 16.21
C THR A 54 16.48 -2.74 16.98
N SER A 55 17.71 -2.83 16.45
CA SER A 55 18.90 -2.25 17.06
C SER A 55 18.95 -0.73 16.88
N LYS A 56 18.86 0.01 17.99
CA LYS A 56 18.94 1.47 17.99
C LYS A 56 20.24 1.97 17.35
N GLU A 57 21.38 1.38 17.68
CA GLU A 57 22.67 1.84 17.17
C GLU A 57 22.79 1.66 15.67
N LEU A 58 22.48 0.46 15.17
CA LEU A 58 22.54 0.14 13.74
C LEU A 58 21.56 1.01 12.95
N PHE A 59 20.31 1.12 13.43
CA PHE A 59 19.29 1.92 12.80
C PHE A 59 19.69 3.40 12.70
N MET A 60 20.22 3.99 13.78
CA MET A 60 20.56 5.41 13.79
C MET A 60 21.67 5.75 12.79
N SER A 61 22.68 4.90 12.66
CA SER A 61 23.75 5.07 11.67
C SER A 61 23.21 4.99 10.25
N PHE A 62 22.42 3.95 9.96
CA PHE A 62 21.77 3.75 8.67
C PHE A 62 20.83 4.91 8.30
N ALA A 63 19.97 5.32 9.23
CA ALA A 63 19.00 6.40 9.03
C ALA A 63 19.66 7.76 8.77
N ALA A 64 20.85 8.01 9.34
CA ALA A 64 21.61 9.23 9.10
C ALA A 64 22.17 9.28 7.66
N GLU A 65 22.62 8.14 7.13
CA GLU A 65 23.05 8.00 5.73
C GLU A 65 21.88 8.26 4.78
N VAL A 66 20.76 7.55 4.97
CA VAL A 66 19.54 7.73 4.16
C VAL A 66 19.05 9.19 4.20
N ARG A 67 19.05 9.83 5.37
CA ARG A 67 18.69 11.25 5.49
C ARG A 67 19.59 12.14 4.63
N THR A 68 20.91 11.92 4.71
CA THR A 68 21.89 12.72 3.99
C THR A 68 21.67 12.64 2.49
N ASP A 69 21.40 11.44 1.98
CA ASP A 69 21.12 11.21 0.57
C ASP A 69 19.81 11.88 0.12
N ILE A 70 18.74 11.76 0.91
CA ILE A 70 17.47 12.43 0.61
C ILE A 70 17.63 13.96 0.64
N GLU A 71 18.29 14.52 1.65
CA GLU A 71 18.52 15.96 1.76
C GLU A 71 19.42 16.47 0.62
N SER A 72 20.41 15.68 0.19
CA SER A 72 21.23 15.96 -0.98
C SER A 72 20.41 16.00 -2.26
N VAL A 73 19.53 15.01 -2.47
CA VAL A 73 18.60 14.99 -3.61
C VAL A 73 17.68 16.21 -3.61
N LEU A 74 17.03 16.49 -2.49
CA LEU A 74 16.12 17.62 -2.36
C LEU A 74 16.83 18.98 -2.49
N GLY A 75 18.11 19.06 -2.10
CA GLY A 75 18.93 20.26 -2.26
C GLY A 75 19.45 20.46 -3.69
N THR A 76 19.69 19.37 -4.42
CA THR A 76 20.33 19.39 -5.74
C THR A 76 19.33 19.44 -6.89
N TYR A 77 18.18 18.78 -6.77
CA TYR A 77 17.25 18.54 -7.87
C TYR A 77 15.90 19.25 -7.69
N GLU A 78 15.37 19.79 -8.79
CA GLU A 78 14.01 20.30 -8.87
C GLU A 78 13.09 19.13 -9.23
N ILE A 79 12.30 18.67 -8.26
CA ILE A 79 11.41 17.51 -8.41
C ILE A 79 9.98 18.02 -8.54
N GLU A 80 9.47 18.09 -9.77
CA GLU A 80 8.10 18.52 -10.06
C GLU A 80 7.06 17.42 -9.78
N ASP A 81 7.45 16.14 -9.87
CA ASP A 81 6.56 15.03 -9.52
C ASP A 81 6.22 15.05 -8.03
N LYS A 82 4.98 15.45 -7.73
CA LYS A 82 4.47 15.54 -6.36
C LYS A 82 4.55 14.22 -5.62
N THR A 83 4.43 13.08 -6.32
CA THR A 83 4.47 11.77 -5.66
C THR A 83 5.85 11.49 -5.10
N THR A 84 6.87 11.58 -5.95
CA THR A 84 8.28 11.42 -5.57
C THR A 84 8.67 12.43 -4.49
N PHE A 85 8.28 13.70 -4.65
CA PHE A 85 8.62 14.73 -3.67
C PHE A 85 7.95 14.49 -2.31
N LYS A 86 6.66 14.12 -2.28
CA LYS A 86 5.97 13.74 -1.04
C LYS A 86 6.60 12.51 -0.37
N ASN A 87 7.06 11.53 -1.14
CA ASN A 87 7.69 10.33 -0.59
C ASN A 87 8.99 10.69 0.16
N TYR A 88 9.86 11.51 -0.43
CA TYR A 88 11.08 11.98 0.25
C TYR A 88 10.75 12.77 1.53
N LEU A 89 9.80 13.70 1.46
CA LEU A 89 9.37 14.47 2.64
C LEU A 89 8.76 13.56 3.72
N GLY A 90 7.98 12.56 3.34
CA GLY A 90 7.39 11.59 4.26
C GLY A 90 8.45 10.78 5.01
N ILE A 91 9.52 10.36 4.33
CA ILE A 91 10.66 9.69 4.98
C ILE A 91 11.34 10.63 5.98
N LEU A 92 11.60 11.88 5.58
CA LEU A 92 12.20 12.88 6.49
C LEU A 92 11.32 13.15 7.71
N VAL A 93 9.99 13.22 7.54
CA VAL A 93 9.04 13.36 8.67
C VAL A 93 9.16 12.18 9.62
N SER A 94 9.17 10.94 9.12
CA SER A 94 9.35 9.75 9.97
C SER A 94 10.67 9.78 10.73
N LEU A 95 11.76 10.18 10.07
CA LEU A 95 13.07 10.33 10.70
C LEU A 95 13.10 11.47 11.73
N ASP A 96 12.44 12.59 11.46
CA ASP A 96 12.35 13.71 12.41
C ASP A 96 11.52 13.33 13.64
N MET A 97 10.46 12.54 13.47
CA MET A 97 9.70 11.97 14.59
C MET A 97 10.57 11.04 15.44
N LEU A 98 11.31 10.12 14.81
CA LEU A 98 12.22 9.19 15.49
C LEU A 98 13.38 9.89 16.21
N TYR A 99 13.87 11.01 15.67
CA TYR A 99 14.94 11.80 16.30
C TYR A 99 14.43 12.82 17.32
N GLY A 100 13.11 12.96 17.51
CA GLY A 100 12.52 13.97 18.39
C GLY A 100 12.63 15.41 17.84
N ASN A 101 12.91 15.57 16.54
CA ASN A 101 12.97 16.86 15.85
C ASN A 101 11.57 17.36 15.48
N TYR A 102 10.70 17.54 16.47
CA TYR A 102 9.27 17.76 16.23
C TYR A 102 8.95 18.99 15.39
N ASP A 103 9.70 20.09 15.50
CA ASP A 103 9.48 21.28 14.66
C ASP A 103 9.77 21.01 13.18
N LYS A 104 10.80 20.21 12.89
CA LYS A 104 11.09 19.79 11.51
C LYS A 104 10.00 18.84 10.99
N ALA A 105 9.56 17.90 11.82
CA ALA A 105 8.45 17.01 11.48
C ALA A 105 7.17 17.78 11.14
N LEU A 106 6.78 18.78 11.95
CA LEU A 106 5.63 19.65 11.67
C LEU A 106 5.79 20.40 10.35
N GLY A 107 6.97 20.98 10.09
CA GLY A 107 7.25 21.66 8.83
C GLY A 107 7.20 20.74 7.62
N GLY A 108 7.65 19.49 7.76
CA GLY A 108 7.56 18.47 6.71
C GLY A 108 6.11 18.03 6.45
N ILE A 109 5.33 17.82 7.52
CA ILE A 109 3.90 17.46 7.43
C ILE A 109 3.13 18.51 6.66
N GLU A 110 3.35 19.81 6.95
CA GLU A 110 2.64 20.88 6.26
C GLU A 110 2.99 20.91 4.76
N LYS A 111 4.26 20.75 4.39
CA LYS A 111 4.66 20.65 2.98
C LYS A 111 4.00 19.46 2.27
N VAL A 112 3.95 18.29 2.92
CA VAL A 112 3.29 17.11 2.35
C VAL A 112 1.77 17.37 2.19
N ARG A 113 1.16 18.05 3.16
CA ARG A 113 -0.26 18.44 3.12
C ARG A 113 -0.56 19.42 1.98
N GLU A 114 0.30 20.41 1.76
CA GLU A 114 0.18 21.38 0.67
C GLU A 114 0.22 20.69 -0.71
N LEU A 115 1.07 19.67 -0.85
CA LEU A 115 1.23 18.85 -2.06
C LEU A 115 0.11 17.80 -2.27
N GLU A 116 -0.80 17.63 -1.31
CA GLU A 116 -1.87 16.64 -1.42
C GLU A 116 -3.09 17.20 -2.16
N ASP A 117 -3.50 16.48 -3.20
CA ASP A 117 -4.63 16.88 -4.06
C ASP A 117 -5.94 16.21 -3.60
N LYS A 118 -5.88 15.03 -2.97
CA LYS A 118 -7.08 14.31 -2.51
C LYS A 118 -7.58 14.91 -1.19
N PRO A 119 -8.82 15.45 -1.13
CA PRO A 119 -9.32 16.18 0.06
C PRO A 119 -9.21 15.38 1.36
N ALA A 120 -9.66 14.12 1.36
CA ALA A 120 -9.60 13.26 2.53
C ALA A 120 -8.17 13.05 3.06
N ARG A 121 -7.21 12.81 2.16
CA ARG A 121 -5.79 12.63 2.51
C ARG A 121 -5.18 13.92 3.03
N LYS A 122 -5.55 15.06 2.45
CA LYS A 122 -5.08 16.38 2.86
C LYS A 122 -5.54 16.72 4.28
N LEU A 123 -6.84 16.56 4.55
CA LEU A 123 -7.44 16.83 5.87
C LEU A 123 -6.84 15.94 6.96
N MET A 124 -6.61 14.66 6.65
CA MET A 124 -6.06 13.70 7.61
C MET A 124 -4.54 13.72 7.70
N MET A 125 -3.84 14.50 6.87
CA MET A 125 -2.38 14.52 6.83
C MET A 125 -1.82 14.98 8.17
N GLY A 126 -1.02 14.12 8.80
CA GLY A 126 -0.28 14.43 10.01
C GLY A 126 -1.10 14.47 11.31
N LEU A 127 -2.40 14.13 11.33
CA LEU A 127 -3.22 14.21 12.55
C LEU A 127 -2.61 13.45 13.74
N ILE A 128 -2.22 12.19 13.53
CA ILE A 128 -1.60 11.35 14.56
C ILE A 128 -0.27 11.96 15.02
N ASN A 129 0.58 12.39 14.09
CA ASN A 129 1.87 13.01 14.43
C ASN A 129 1.69 14.31 15.20
N ASN A 130 0.74 15.15 14.80
CA ASN A 130 0.43 16.39 15.51
C ASN A 130 -0.03 16.09 16.93
N ALA A 131 -0.94 15.14 17.12
CA ALA A 131 -1.40 14.74 18.45
C ALA A 131 -0.26 14.19 19.33
N ILE A 132 0.65 13.39 18.76
CA ILE A 132 1.87 12.91 19.45
C ILE A 132 2.73 14.09 19.90
N ILE A 133 3.01 15.02 18.99
CA ILE A 133 3.87 16.18 19.26
C ILE A 133 3.24 17.08 20.33
N GLN A 134 1.93 17.32 20.29
CA GLN A 134 1.25 18.15 21.29
C GLN A 134 1.22 17.48 22.66
N ALA A 135 0.92 16.18 22.73
CA ALA A 135 0.97 15.42 23.98
C ALA A 135 2.38 15.45 24.60
N GLN A 136 3.40 15.21 23.78
CA GLN A 136 4.80 15.24 24.23
C GLN A 136 5.21 16.61 24.76
N ARG A 137 4.75 17.71 24.14
CA ARG A 137 5.03 19.09 24.56
C ARG A 137 4.32 19.47 25.85
N GLU A 138 3.11 18.96 26.06
CA GLU A 138 2.30 19.31 27.23
C GLU A 138 2.75 18.57 28.48
N VAL A 139 2.91 17.24 28.37
CA VAL A 139 3.09 16.37 29.54
C VAL A 139 4.37 15.55 29.53
N GLY A 140 5.12 15.53 28.42
CA GLY A 140 6.26 14.63 28.24
C GLY A 140 5.84 13.16 28.20
N TYR A 141 6.79 12.25 28.46
CA TYR A 141 6.56 10.79 28.44
C TYR A 141 6.80 10.13 29.81
N ASP A 142 6.95 10.91 30.88
CA ASP A 142 7.30 10.39 32.20
C ASP A 142 6.17 9.53 32.81
N ASP A 143 4.92 9.92 32.57
CA ASP A 143 3.72 9.15 32.94
C ASP A 143 2.98 8.73 31.67
N GLU A 144 3.08 7.45 31.34
CA GLU A 144 2.49 6.86 30.13
C GLU A 144 0.96 7.04 30.09
N THR A 145 0.29 6.98 31.24
CA THR A 145 -1.18 7.13 31.32
C THR A 145 -1.58 8.55 31.00
N VAL A 146 -0.88 9.53 31.59
CA VAL A 146 -1.11 10.96 31.33
C VAL A 146 -0.79 11.31 29.88
N TYR A 147 0.30 10.78 29.33
CA TYR A 147 0.68 10.94 27.93
C TYR A 147 -0.39 10.41 26.97
N LYS A 148 -0.87 9.18 27.19
CA LYS A 148 -1.94 8.55 26.38
C LYS A 148 -3.26 9.31 26.44
N GLN A 149 -3.61 9.86 27.61
CA GLN A 149 -4.79 10.70 27.76
C GLN A 149 -4.66 12.02 26.99
N ALA A 150 -3.50 12.70 27.09
CA ALA A 150 -3.23 13.93 26.34
C ALA A 150 -3.26 13.66 24.82
N PHE A 151 -2.61 12.59 24.36
CA PHE A 151 -2.64 12.16 22.96
C PHE A 151 -4.06 11.93 22.45
N SER A 152 -4.85 11.14 23.19
CA SER A 152 -6.24 10.81 22.81
C SER A 152 -7.09 12.07 22.71
N ARG A 153 -6.90 13.03 23.64
CA ARG A 153 -7.59 14.31 23.62
C ARG A 153 -7.25 15.11 22.35
N TYR A 154 -5.96 15.32 22.06
CA TYR A 154 -5.55 16.07 20.86
C TYR A 154 -6.00 15.41 19.56
N LEU A 155 -5.95 14.08 19.48
CA LEU A 155 -6.43 13.38 18.29
C LEU A 155 -7.95 13.50 18.13
N SER A 156 -8.72 13.40 19.23
CA SER A 156 -10.17 13.60 19.22
C SER A 156 -10.54 15.01 18.78
N GLU A 157 -9.96 16.03 19.42
CA GLU A 157 -10.19 17.43 19.07
C GLU A 157 -9.91 17.69 17.58
N SER A 158 -8.84 17.10 17.03
CA SER A 158 -8.48 17.29 15.63
C SER A 158 -9.41 16.57 14.64
N ILE A 159 -9.90 15.37 14.98
CA ILE A 159 -10.75 14.58 14.08
C ILE A 159 -12.20 15.07 14.11
N ASP A 160 -12.68 15.54 15.27
CA ASP A 160 -14.06 16.01 15.49
C ASP A 160 -14.38 17.27 14.65
N GLU A 161 -13.37 18.03 14.23
CA GLU A 161 -13.52 19.19 13.35
C GLU A 161 -13.65 18.83 11.86
N LEU A 162 -13.39 17.59 11.48
CA LEU A 162 -13.31 17.20 10.07
C LEU A 162 -14.66 16.74 9.50
N PRO A 163 -14.95 17.01 8.22
CA PRO A 163 -16.21 16.61 7.60
C PRO A 163 -16.29 15.11 7.34
N TRP A 164 -17.13 14.39 8.09
CA TRP A 164 -17.38 12.94 7.97
C TRP A 164 -17.54 12.46 6.52
N GLU A 165 -18.36 13.15 5.72
CA GLU A 165 -18.65 12.78 4.33
C GLU A 165 -17.40 12.72 3.43
N ILE A 166 -16.37 13.49 3.77
CA ILE A 166 -15.11 13.53 3.03
C ILE A 166 -14.12 12.50 3.56
N ILE A 167 -14.06 12.33 4.88
CA ILE A 167 -12.98 11.54 5.52
C ILE A 167 -13.37 10.12 5.93
N GLN A 168 -14.66 9.74 5.85
CA GLN A 168 -15.16 8.44 6.30
C GLN A 168 -14.26 7.27 5.87
N GLU A 169 -14.08 7.09 4.56
CA GLU A 169 -13.31 5.96 4.00
C GLU A 169 -11.89 5.93 4.58
N ARG A 170 -11.26 7.10 4.70
CA ARG A 170 -9.88 7.21 5.17
C ARG A 170 -9.76 6.94 6.66
N VAL A 171 -10.74 7.34 7.48
CA VAL A 171 -10.76 7.03 8.92
C VAL A 171 -10.95 5.52 9.13
N GLU A 172 -11.91 4.92 8.42
CA GLU A 172 -12.18 3.48 8.48
C GLU A 172 -10.96 2.67 8.04
N GLU A 173 -10.29 3.07 6.95
CA GLU A 173 -9.06 2.44 6.46
C GLU A 173 -7.90 2.55 7.48
N ILE A 174 -7.68 3.73 8.07
CA ILE A 174 -6.61 3.91 9.05
C ILE A 174 -6.91 3.11 10.31
N LYS A 175 -8.15 3.15 10.84
CA LYS A 175 -8.55 2.33 11.99
C LYS A 175 -8.28 0.86 11.70
N GLY A 176 -8.80 0.33 10.59
CA GLY A 176 -8.64 -1.08 10.23
C GLY A 176 -7.17 -1.48 10.11
N ARG A 177 -6.34 -0.66 9.46
CA ARG A 177 -4.90 -0.92 9.38
C ARG A 177 -4.24 -0.95 10.76
N MET A 178 -4.56 -0.01 11.64
CA MET A 178 -4.01 0.02 13.00
C MET A 178 -4.41 -1.20 13.82
N GLU A 179 -5.62 -1.72 13.66
CA GLU A 179 -6.07 -2.94 14.33
C GLU A 179 -5.23 -4.18 13.94
N LEU A 180 -4.72 -4.22 12.71
CA LEU A 180 -3.88 -5.29 12.17
C LEU A 180 -2.38 -5.13 12.47
N PHE A 181 -1.95 -4.00 13.03
CA PHE A 181 -0.54 -3.80 13.38
C PHE A 181 -0.13 -4.64 14.58
N SER A 182 0.94 -5.41 14.42
CA SER A 182 1.74 -5.99 15.50
C SER A 182 3.21 -5.94 15.11
N GLU A 183 4.10 -5.88 16.10
CA GLU A 183 5.55 -5.88 15.85
C GLU A 183 5.96 -7.10 15.01
N ASN A 184 5.47 -8.29 15.37
CA ASN A 184 5.78 -9.53 14.65
C ASN A 184 5.30 -9.50 13.20
N VAL A 185 4.12 -8.95 12.91
CA VAL A 185 3.62 -8.83 11.54
C VAL A 185 4.46 -7.83 10.74
N LEU A 186 4.81 -6.69 11.31
CA LEU A 186 5.63 -5.68 10.64
C LEU A 186 7.04 -6.22 10.32
N LEU A 187 7.67 -6.91 11.26
CA LEU A 187 8.98 -7.54 11.05
C LEU A 187 8.91 -8.73 10.08
N GLY A 188 7.91 -9.60 10.23
CA GLY A 188 7.74 -10.75 9.34
C GLY A 188 7.43 -10.35 7.89
N MET A 189 6.75 -9.21 7.68
CA MET A 189 6.49 -8.67 6.33
C MET A 189 7.79 -8.33 5.60
N ILE A 190 8.68 -7.56 6.21
CA ILE A 190 9.95 -7.17 5.57
C ILE A 190 10.91 -8.34 5.44
N GLU A 191 10.96 -9.21 6.47
CA GLU A 191 11.77 -10.44 6.45
C GLU A 191 11.37 -11.34 5.26
N SER A 192 10.07 -11.58 5.09
CA SER A 192 9.54 -12.47 4.06
C SER A 192 9.77 -12.01 2.62
N GLN A 193 9.95 -10.71 2.41
CA GLN A 193 10.08 -10.10 1.08
C GLN A 193 11.55 -9.90 0.69
N PHE A 194 12.41 -9.49 1.63
CA PHE A 194 13.74 -8.96 1.28
C PHE A 194 14.91 -9.70 1.93
N GLU A 195 14.71 -10.37 3.06
CA GLU A 195 15.83 -10.94 3.85
C GLU A 195 16.69 -11.90 3.03
N ALA A 196 16.06 -12.79 2.25
CA ALA A 196 16.78 -13.75 1.42
C ALA A 196 17.67 -13.09 0.33
N ALA A 197 17.29 -11.90 -0.14
CA ALA A 197 18.09 -11.12 -1.09
C ALA A 197 19.21 -10.36 -0.36
N VAL A 198 18.92 -9.79 0.82
CA VAL A 198 19.90 -9.07 1.65
C VAL A 198 21.00 -9.99 2.12
N LEU A 199 20.70 -11.20 2.58
CA LEU A 199 21.70 -12.19 2.99
C LEU A 199 22.65 -12.62 1.86
N LYS A 200 22.27 -12.41 0.59
CA LYS A 200 23.11 -12.71 -0.58
C LYS A 200 23.91 -11.51 -1.07
N THR A 201 23.32 -10.32 -1.00
CA THR A 201 23.87 -9.11 -1.62
C THR A 201 24.53 -8.17 -0.61
N HIS A 202 24.19 -8.30 0.67
CA HIS A 202 24.54 -7.39 1.76
C HIS A 202 24.17 -5.93 1.49
N GLN A 203 23.15 -5.70 0.63
CA GLN A 203 22.75 -4.37 0.21
C GLN A 203 21.23 -4.25 0.09
N ILE A 204 20.71 -3.05 0.35
CA ILE A 204 19.31 -2.69 0.09
C ILE A 204 19.19 -1.45 -0.78
N SER A 205 18.11 -1.38 -1.57
CA SER A 205 17.78 -0.18 -2.35
C SER A 205 17.19 0.91 -1.46
N SER A 206 17.08 2.12 -2.02
CA SER A 206 16.37 3.25 -1.38
C SER A 206 14.91 2.95 -1.04
N ASP A 207 14.22 2.15 -1.86
CA ASP A 207 12.82 1.78 -1.59
C ASP A 207 12.72 0.85 -0.38
N VAL A 208 13.62 -0.13 -0.27
CA VAL A 208 13.68 -1.01 0.91
C VAL A 208 14.11 -0.22 2.13
N ALA A 209 15.04 0.73 1.99
CA ALA A 209 15.45 1.62 3.07
C ALA A 209 14.28 2.46 3.63
N ALA A 210 13.43 2.99 2.75
CA ALA A 210 12.22 3.70 3.14
C ALA A 210 11.25 2.80 3.93
N GLN A 211 11.13 1.51 3.56
CA GLN A 211 10.31 0.54 4.31
C GLN A 211 10.89 0.23 5.68
N VAL A 212 12.21 0.04 5.80
CA VAL A 212 12.92 -0.14 7.07
C VAL A 212 12.62 1.02 8.03
N ILE A 213 12.74 2.26 7.55
CA ILE A 213 12.43 3.47 8.33
C ILE A 213 10.96 3.53 8.71
N GLY A 214 10.06 3.24 7.77
CA GLY A 214 8.62 3.23 8.01
C GLY A 214 8.20 2.21 9.08
N ILE A 215 8.77 1.01 9.04
CA ILE A 215 8.52 -0.04 10.04
C ILE A 215 9.07 0.37 11.41
N ARG A 216 10.30 0.89 11.47
CA ARG A 216 10.86 1.39 12.73
C ARG A 216 9.99 2.49 13.33
N TYR A 217 9.55 3.45 12.52
CA TYR A 217 8.63 4.51 12.94
C TYR A 217 7.30 3.92 13.44
N ALA A 218 6.71 2.95 12.74
CA ALA A 218 5.48 2.30 13.19
C ALA A 218 5.66 1.61 14.55
N ILE A 219 6.75 0.86 14.74
CA ILE A 219 7.05 0.14 15.99
C ILE A 219 7.33 1.09 17.15
N GLU A 220 8.15 2.13 16.95
CA GLU A 220 8.61 3.00 18.03
C GLU A 220 7.62 4.12 18.37
N ILE A 221 6.89 4.63 17.37
CA ILE A 221 6.05 5.84 17.53
C ILE A 221 4.56 5.51 17.56
N GLN A 222 4.07 4.65 16.65
CA GLN A 222 2.62 4.43 16.48
C GLN A 222 2.09 3.26 17.30
N LEU A 223 2.80 2.14 17.34
CA LEU A 223 2.36 0.91 17.98
C LEU A 223 2.09 1.08 19.50
N PRO A 224 2.88 1.86 20.27
CA PRO A 224 2.59 2.12 21.69
C PRO A 224 1.27 2.86 21.93
N LEU A 225 0.77 3.57 20.91
CA LEU A 225 -0.46 4.35 20.91
C LEU A 225 -1.60 3.69 20.10
N LYS A 226 -1.41 2.43 19.68
CA LYS A 226 -2.36 1.72 18.81
C LYS A 226 -3.77 1.72 19.39
N ASN A 227 -3.91 1.41 20.67
CA ASN A 227 -5.22 1.27 21.31
C ASN A 227 -5.94 2.62 21.37
N GLU A 228 -5.22 3.70 21.65
CA GLU A 228 -5.73 5.06 21.70
C GLU A 228 -6.17 5.53 20.30
N ILE A 229 -5.35 5.29 19.26
CA ILE A 229 -5.70 5.61 17.87
C ILE A 229 -6.99 4.89 17.46
N VAL A 230 -7.07 3.57 17.71
CA VAL A 230 -8.24 2.76 17.36
C VAL A 230 -9.47 3.25 18.13
N ALA A 231 -9.34 3.54 19.42
CA ALA A 231 -10.46 4.00 20.24
C ALA A 231 -11.01 5.36 19.79
N VAL A 232 -10.14 6.32 19.48
CA VAL A 232 -10.56 7.64 18.99
C VAL A 232 -11.27 7.54 17.65
N TYR A 233 -10.70 6.81 16.68
CA TYR A 233 -11.33 6.65 15.37
C TYR A 233 -12.60 5.81 15.42
N ASP A 234 -12.65 4.76 16.25
CA ASP A 234 -13.86 3.97 16.44
C ASP A 234 -15.01 4.80 17.02
N LYS A 235 -14.72 5.62 18.04
CA LYS A 235 -15.70 6.56 18.60
C LYS A 235 -16.21 7.52 17.52
N TYR A 236 -15.31 8.17 16.79
CA TYR A 236 -15.66 9.10 15.73
C TYR A 236 -16.51 8.44 14.63
N ILE A 237 -16.15 7.21 14.20
CA ILE A 237 -16.94 6.42 13.25
C ILE A 237 -18.34 6.16 13.80
N LYS A 238 -18.46 5.68 15.04
CA LYS A 238 -19.77 5.35 15.65
C LYS A 238 -20.68 6.57 15.80
N GLU A 239 -20.12 7.72 16.15
CA GLU A 239 -20.89 8.97 16.32
C GLU A 239 -21.36 9.56 14.99
N ASN A 240 -20.62 9.33 13.90
CA ASN A 240 -20.90 9.93 12.60
C ASN A 240 -21.43 8.97 11.53
N ARG A 241 -21.43 7.64 11.78
CA ARG A 241 -21.84 6.64 10.79
C ARG A 241 -23.29 6.85 10.38
N VAL A 242 -23.47 7.28 9.13
CA VAL A 242 -24.76 7.34 8.46
C VAL A 242 -24.87 6.15 7.52
N VAL A 243 -26.00 5.44 7.59
CA VAL A 243 -26.33 4.41 6.59
C VAL A 243 -26.51 5.11 5.25
N LYS A 244 -25.57 4.88 4.32
CA LYS A 244 -25.70 5.38 2.95
C LYS A 244 -26.87 4.68 2.27
N ALA A 245 -27.70 5.45 1.58
CA ALA A 245 -28.70 4.86 0.70
C ALA A 245 -28.00 3.99 -0.34
N ASP A 246 -28.54 2.80 -0.58
CA ASP A 246 -28.04 1.92 -1.63
C ASP A 246 -28.39 2.52 -3.00
N ILE A 247 -27.40 3.17 -3.61
CA ILE A 247 -27.54 3.77 -4.94
C ILE A 247 -27.46 2.73 -6.06
N TRP A 248 -27.00 1.51 -5.77
CA TRP A 248 -26.86 0.46 -6.77
C TRP A 248 -28.20 -0.14 -7.13
N LYS A 249 -29.11 -0.26 -6.16
CA LYS A 249 -30.49 -0.69 -6.43
C LYS A 249 -31.23 0.18 -7.44
N GLU A 250 -31.02 1.50 -7.44
CA GLU A 250 -31.63 2.40 -8.43
C GLU A 250 -30.92 2.36 -9.79
N ARG A 251 -29.66 1.89 -9.81
CA ARG A 251 -28.82 1.80 -11.02
C ARG A 251 -28.81 0.41 -11.62
N SER A 252 -29.33 -0.60 -10.93
CA SER A 252 -29.35 -1.97 -11.39
C SER A 252 -30.32 -2.09 -12.57
N VAL A 253 -29.92 -2.91 -13.54
CA VAL A 253 -30.75 -3.26 -14.69
C VAL A 253 -31.07 -4.73 -14.54
N ASP A 254 -32.36 -5.05 -14.42
CA ASP A 254 -32.84 -6.42 -14.35
C ASP A 254 -33.58 -6.76 -15.65
N LEU A 255 -33.03 -7.74 -16.37
CA LEU A 255 -33.53 -8.26 -17.64
C LEU A 255 -34.26 -9.60 -17.45
N SER A 256 -34.45 -10.08 -16.21
CA SER A 256 -35.06 -11.39 -15.93
C SER A 256 -36.51 -11.51 -16.38
N GLU A 257 -37.27 -10.43 -16.36
CA GLU A 257 -38.66 -10.38 -16.83
C GLU A 257 -38.78 -9.93 -18.30
N THR A 258 -37.67 -9.81 -19.02
CA THR A 258 -37.69 -9.36 -20.42
C THR A 258 -37.64 -10.54 -21.39
N ASP A 259 -38.72 -10.71 -22.15
CA ASP A 259 -38.81 -11.75 -23.17
C ASP A 259 -38.05 -11.39 -24.47
N ASN A 260 -37.71 -12.41 -25.25
CA ASN A 260 -37.14 -12.31 -26.60
C ASN A 260 -35.77 -11.60 -26.69
N LEU A 261 -34.98 -11.60 -25.62
CA LEU A 261 -33.59 -11.16 -25.67
C LEU A 261 -32.68 -12.23 -26.30
N GLN A 262 -31.59 -11.79 -26.90
CA GLN A 262 -30.56 -12.66 -27.47
C GLN A 262 -29.45 -12.87 -26.43
N PRO A 263 -28.95 -14.11 -26.26
CA PRO A 263 -27.78 -14.35 -25.44
C PRO A 263 -26.57 -13.55 -25.94
N ILE A 264 -25.80 -12.99 -25.01
CA ILE A 264 -24.54 -12.30 -25.30
C ILE A 264 -23.41 -13.03 -24.58
N VAL A 265 -22.25 -13.09 -25.23
CA VAL A 265 -21.04 -13.61 -24.59
C VAL A 265 -20.32 -12.46 -23.89
N VAL A 266 -19.95 -12.67 -22.63
CA VAL A 266 -19.18 -11.75 -21.81
C VAL A 266 -17.91 -12.47 -21.39
N ALA A 267 -16.77 -12.03 -21.92
CA ALA A 267 -15.47 -12.59 -21.54
C ALA A 267 -15.01 -12.01 -20.20
N ILE A 268 -14.72 -12.89 -19.25
CA ILE A 268 -14.14 -12.54 -17.94
C ILE A 268 -12.66 -12.91 -17.99
N TRP A 269 -11.84 -11.89 -18.30
CA TRP A 269 -10.39 -12.02 -18.28
C TRP A 269 -9.84 -11.72 -16.89
N ASP A 270 -9.67 -12.78 -16.08
CA ASP A 270 -9.34 -12.66 -14.67
C ASP A 270 -8.58 -13.92 -14.18
N THR A 271 -8.48 -14.14 -12.87
CA THR A 271 -7.73 -15.27 -12.28
C THR A 271 -8.46 -16.60 -12.27
N GLY A 272 -9.67 -16.63 -12.83
CA GLY A 272 -10.50 -17.82 -12.99
C GLY A 272 -11.92 -17.61 -12.48
N VAL A 273 -12.83 -18.48 -12.90
CA VAL A 273 -14.26 -18.43 -12.51
C VAL A 273 -14.69 -19.82 -12.07
N ASP A 274 -15.38 -19.88 -10.93
CA ASP A 274 -16.06 -21.07 -10.47
C ASP A 274 -17.36 -21.25 -11.27
N THR A 275 -17.37 -22.20 -12.20
CA THR A 275 -18.49 -22.44 -13.11
C THR A 275 -19.70 -23.02 -12.40
N GLU A 276 -19.53 -23.68 -11.24
CA GLU A 276 -20.63 -24.26 -10.47
C GLU A 276 -21.58 -23.18 -9.91
N VAL A 277 -21.08 -21.95 -9.75
CA VAL A 277 -21.85 -20.80 -9.28
C VAL A 277 -22.79 -20.25 -10.37
N TYR A 278 -22.54 -20.54 -11.65
CA TYR A 278 -23.25 -19.95 -12.80
C TYR A 278 -23.84 -20.97 -13.77
N PRO A 279 -24.57 -22.01 -13.32
CA PRO A 279 -24.92 -23.17 -14.16
C PRO A 279 -25.69 -22.83 -15.44
N ASP A 280 -26.45 -21.74 -15.47
CA ASP A 280 -27.28 -21.32 -16.60
C ASP A 280 -26.66 -20.20 -17.46
N GLN A 281 -25.50 -19.69 -17.06
CA GLN A 281 -24.88 -18.49 -17.64
C GLN A 281 -23.45 -18.72 -18.14
N ILE A 282 -23.01 -19.96 -18.35
CA ILE A 282 -21.69 -20.24 -18.93
C ILE A 282 -21.76 -20.32 -20.46
N PHE A 283 -20.79 -19.73 -21.15
CA PHE A 283 -20.58 -19.94 -22.59
C PHE A 283 -20.14 -21.37 -22.87
N VAL A 284 -20.63 -21.99 -23.94
CA VAL A 284 -20.23 -23.33 -24.35
C VAL A 284 -19.70 -23.30 -25.78
N ASN A 285 -18.43 -23.66 -25.98
CA ASN A 285 -17.86 -23.94 -27.29
C ASN A 285 -18.44 -25.27 -27.80
N THR A 286 -19.39 -25.21 -28.73
CA THR A 286 -20.04 -26.41 -29.28
C THR A 286 -19.16 -27.21 -30.24
N ASN A 287 -18.01 -26.67 -30.61
CA ASN A 287 -17.04 -27.37 -31.46
C ASN A 287 -16.11 -28.26 -30.63
N GLU A 288 -16.05 -28.07 -29.31
CA GLU A 288 -15.20 -28.81 -28.37
C GLU A 288 -15.97 -29.91 -27.62
N LYS A 289 -15.25 -30.95 -27.23
CA LYS A 289 -15.72 -32.03 -26.35
C LYS A 289 -14.65 -32.32 -25.32
N LEU A 290 -15.06 -32.77 -24.14
CA LEU A 290 -14.12 -33.18 -23.09
C LEU A 290 -13.49 -34.54 -23.43
N ASN A 291 -12.48 -34.54 -24.30
CA ASN A 291 -11.81 -35.73 -24.80
C ASN A 291 -10.27 -35.66 -24.73
N GLY A 292 -9.71 -34.52 -24.32
CA GLY A 292 -8.27 -34.28 -24.26
C GLY A 292 -7.65 -33.91 -25.61
N GLU A 293 -8.46 -33.53 -26.59
CA GLU A 293 -8.06 -33.10 -27.93
C GLU A 293 -8.46 -31.63 -28.16
N ASP A 294 -7.90 -31.03 -29.20
CA ASP A 294 -8.28 -29.71 -29.72
C ASP A 294 -9.17 -29.96 -30.94
N ASP A 295 -10.48 -30.12 -30.70
CA ASP A 295 -11.45 -30.58 -31.69
C ASP A 295 -11.66 -29.53 -32.80
N ASP A 296 -11.52 -28.24 -32.47
CA ASP A 296 -11.75 -27.13 -33.39
C ASP A 296 -10.45 -26.54 -34.00
N SER A 297 -9.29 -27.05 -33.57
CA SER A 297 -7.94 -26.63 -34.02
C SER A 297 -7.60 -25.17 -33.73
N ASN A 298 -8.17 -24.59 -32.66
CA ASN A 298 -7.87 -23.23 -32.19
C ASN A 298 -6.59 -23.16 -31.33
N GLY A 299 -5.98 -24.31 -31.03
CA GLY A 299 -4.74 -24.44 -30.27
C GLY A 299 -4.95 -24.55 -28.76
N PHE A 300 -6.17 -24.66 -28.28
CA PHE A 300 -6.54 -24.97 -26.90
C PHE A 300 -7.20 -26.35 -26.86
N ILE A 301 -6.90 -27.12 -25.82
CA ILE A 301 -7.48 -28.45 -25.62
C ILE A 301 -8.69 -28.28 -24.71
N ASP A 302 -9.81 -28.90 -25.04
CA ASP A 302 -11.03 -28.93 -24.24
C ASP A 302 -11.49 -27.53 -23.72
N ASP A 303 -11.34 -26.45 -24.49
CA ASP A 303 -11.71 -25.06 -24.09
C ASP A 303 -13.24 -24.81 -24.13
N ILE A 304 -14.01 -25.77 -23.64
CA ILE A 304 -15.47 -25.81 -23.68
C ILE A 304 -16.08 -24.54 -23.07
N TYR A 305 -15.50 -24.02 -21.99
CA TYR A 305 -16.01 -22.82 -21.31
C TYR A 305 -15.05 -21.62 -21.40
N GLY A 306 -13.99 -21.75 -22.19
CA GLY A 306 -12.95 -20.74 -22.41
C GLY A 306 -11.54 -21.25 -22.18
N VAL A 307 -10.60 -20.30 -22.12
CA VAL A 307 -9.16 -20.56 -22.18
C VAL A 307 -8.46 -20.23 -20.86
N ALA A 308 -7.37 -20.93 -20.55
CA ALA A 308 -6.61 -20.69 -19.33
C ALA A 308 -5.11 -20.88 -19.49
N TYR A 309 -4.36 -20.17 -18.65
CA TYR A 309 -2.91 -20.22 -18.61
C TYR A 309 -2.38 -20.41 -17.18
N THR A 310 -1.31 -21.19 -17.04
CA THR A 310 -0.56 -21.37 -15.79
C THR A 310 0.28 -20.14 -15.45
N LEU A 311 0.96 -20.17 -14.31
CA LEU A 311 1.84 -19.09 -13.88
C LEU A 311 3.06 -18.90 -14.80
N GLU A 312 3.51 -19.98 -15.42
CA GLU A 312 4.58 -20.02 -16.42
C GLU A 312 4.08 -19.76 -17.84
N GLU A 313 2.85 -19.27 -17.96
CA GLU A 313 2.23 -18.87 -19.22
C GLU A 313 2.07 -20.03 -20.22
N GLU A 314 1.89 -21.25 -19.69
CA GLU A 314 1.54 -22.45 -20.47
C GLU A 314 0.02 -22.65 -20.48
N LYS A 315 -0.52 -23.17 -21.58
CA LYS A 315 -1.97 -23.44 -21.69
C LYS A 315 -2.39 -24.55 -20.71
N THR A 316 -3.56 -24.39 -20.10
CA THR A 316 -4.17 -25.38 -19.21
C THR A 316 -5.69 -25.44 -19.41
N THR A 317 -6.33 -26.53 -19.01
CA THR A 317 -7.79 -26.71 -19.02
C THR A 317 -8.46 -26.31 -17.70
N GLU A 318 -7.67 -25.99 -16.67
CA GLU A 318 -8.18 -25.56 -15.37
C GLU A 318 -8.68 -24.11 -15.43
N LEU A 319 -9.99 -23.89 -15.30
CA LEU A 319 -10.59 -22.55 -15.45
C LEU A 319 -10.75 -21.76 -14.14
N LEU A 320 -10.53 -22.42 -12.99
CA LEU A 320 -10.51 -21.80 -11.67
C LEU A 320 -9.07 -21.71 -11.15
N TYR A 321 -8.78 -20.70 -10.34
CA TYR A 321 -7.46 -20.56 -9.73
C TYR A 321 -7.15 -21.76 -8.82
N PRO A 322 -5.96 -22.37 -8.91
CA PRO A 322 -5.64 -23.58 -8.19
C PRO A 322 -5.32 -23.30 -6.73
N ILE A 323 -5.93 -24.10 -5.85
CA ILE A 323 -5.56 -24.20 -4.44
C ILE A 323 -5.27 -25.66 -4.12
N GLU A 324 -4.01 -25.96 -3.80
CA GLU A 324 -3.64 -27.27 -3.29
C GLU A 324 -4.36 -27.55 -1.96
N ASN A 325 -4.90 -28.76 -1.80
CA ASN A 325 -5.67 -29.18 -0.62
C ASN A 325 -6.84 -28.23 -0.30
N ALA A 326 -7.56 -27.80 -1.34
CA ALA A 326 -8.66 -26.83 -1.25
C ALA A 326 -9.71 -27.19 -0.19
N GLU A 327 -10.13 -28.46 -0.11
CA GLU A 327 -11.14 -28.92 0.87
C GLU A 327 -10.74 -28.60 2.33
N GLU A 328 -9.45 -28.72 2.65
CA GLU A 328 -8.92 -28.43 4.00
C GLU A 328 -8.69 -26.93 4.21
N ARG A 329 -8.13 -26.23 3.20
CA ARG A 329 -7.62 -24.87 3.35
C ARG A 329 -8.68 -23.79 3.13
N LEU A 330 -9.61 -23.99 2.21
CA LEU A 330 -10.61 -22.98 1.82
C LEU A 330 -11.45 -22.47 2.99
N PRO A 331 -11.97 -23.30 3.92
CA PRO A 331 -12.78 -22.80 5.03
C PRO A 331 -12.02 -21.79 5.89
N ARG A 332 -10.75 -22.09 6.22
CA ARG A 332 -9.90 -21.19 7.01
C ARG A 332 -9.54 -19.93 6.24
N MET A 333 -9.14 -20.07 4.97
CA MET A 333 -8.79 -18.93 4.12
C MET A 333 -9.97 -17.97 3.97
N LYS A 334 -11.18 -18.50 3.76
CA LYS A 334 -12.43 -17.74 3.70
C LYS A 334 -12.71 -16.98 4.98
N GLU A 335 -12.58 -17.62 6.14
CA GLU A 335 -12.79 -16.97 7.44
C GLU A 335 -11.82 -15.80 7.64
N MET A 336 -10.52 -16.00 7.38
CA MET A 336 -9.51 -14.96 7.53
C MET A 336 -9.70 -13.82 6.53
N MET A 337 -10.06 -14.13 5.29
CA MET A 337 -10.38 -13.11 4.29
C MET A 337 -11.61 -12.30 4.67
N LYS A 338 -12.68 -12.95 5.10
CA LYS A 338 -13.88 -12.26 5.57
C LYS A 338 -13.54 -11.34 6.74
N GLY A 339 -12.78 -11.82 7.71
CA GLY A 339 -12.30 -11.00 8.82
C GLY A 339 -11.50 -9.79 8.35
N LEU A 340 -10.67 -9.95 7.31
CA LEU A 340 -9.85 -8.86 6.77
C LEU A 340 -10.72 -7.78 6.13
N LEU A 341 -11.67 -8.18 5.30
CA LEU A 341 -12.63 -7.29 4.65
C LEU A 341 -13.51 -6.56 5.68
N ASP A 342 -13.96 -7.27 6.72
CA ASP A 342 -14.75 -6.68 7.80
C ASP A 342 -13.92 -5.64 8.59
N VAL A 343 -12.64 -5.92 8.90
CA VAL A 343 -11.74 -4.94 9.53
C VAL A 343 -11.53 -3.70 8.65
N GLN A 344 -11.31 -3.88 7.35
CA GLN A 344 -11.15 -2.77 6.40
C GLN A 344 -12.42 -1.90 6.32
N ALA A 345 -13.60 -2.52 6.39
CA ALA A 345 -14.89 -1.84 6.40
C ALA A 345 -15.29 -1.29 7.78
N SER A 346 -14.42 -1.42 8.81
CA SER A 346 -14.75 -1.07 10.19
C SER A 346 -16.05 -1.74 10.67
N ILE A 347 -16.18 -3.04 10.41
CA ILE A 347 -17.27 -3.90 10.86
C ILE A 347 -16.75 -4.81 11.98
N ASP A 348 -17.43 -4.75 13.13
CA ASP A 348 -17.15 -5.62 14.27
C ASP A 348 -17.90 -6.95 14.10
N SER A 349 -17.27 -7.92 13.42
CA SER A 349 -17.80 -9.29 13.23
C SER A 349 -17.01 -10.33 14.03
N PRO A 350 -17.58 -11.54 14.26
CA PRO A 350 -16.83 -12.66 14.80
C PRO A 350 -15.55 -12.97 14.00
N GLU A 351 -15.61 -12.92 12.68
CA GLU A 351 -14.47 -13.17 11.79
C GLU A 351 -13.39 -12.08 11.93
N ALA A 352 -13.78 -10.81 12.07
CA ALA A 352 -12.85 -9.72 12.36
C ALA A 352 -12.15 -9.94 13.73
N ALA A 353 -12.88 -10.39 14.74
CA ALA A 353 -12.31 -10.71 16.05
C ALA A 353 -11.32 -11.88 15.97
N THR A 354 -11.69 -12.96 15.26
CA THR A 354 -10.80 -14.12 15.04
C THR A 354 -9.52 -13.70 14.31
N LEU A 355 -9.63 -12.87 13.26
CA LEU A 355 -8.47 -12.36 12.54
C LEU A 355 -7.54 -11.53 13.44
N LYS A 356 -8.10 -10.56 14.18
CA LYS A 356 -7.33 -9.71 15.10
C LYS A 356 -6.59 -10.56 16.14
N GLN A 357 -7.25 -11.60 16.66
CA GLN A 357 -6.62 -12.53 17.61
C GLN A 357 -5.47 -13.32 16.96
N LYS A 358 -5.68 -13.88 15.75
CA LYS A 358 -4.64 -14.62 15.04
C LYS A 358 -3.41 -13.76 14.77
N ILE A 359 -3.61 -12.52 14.33
CA ILE A 359 -2.53 -11.54 14.08
C ILE A 359 -1.79 -11.17 15.36
N ALA A 360 -2.52 -10.94 16.46
CA ALA A 360 -1.91 -10.59 17.74
C ALA A 360 -1.02 -11.71 18.31
N SER A 361 -1.37 -12.97 18.06
CA SER A 361 -0.61 -14.15 18.51
C SER A 361 0.40 -14.67 17.48
N MET A 362 0.53 -14.02 16.31
CA MET A 362 1.33 -14.53 15.20
C MET A 362 2.84 -14.37 15.47
N HIS A 363 3.60 -15.43 15.21
CA HIS A 363 5.06 -15.35 15.17
C HIS A 363 5.56 -14.86 13.80
N PRO A 364 6.72 -14.18 13.71
CA PRO A 364 7.24 -13.65 12.43
C PRO A 364 7.31 -14.69 11.30
N VAL A 365 7.72 -15.92 11.62
CA VAL A 365 7.82 -17.03 10.64
C VAL A 365 6.47 -17.46 10.06
N GLU A 366 5.36 -17.20 10.77
CA GLU A 366 4.01 -17.50 10.30
C GLU A 366 3.44 -16.40 9.38
N VAL A 367 4.06 -15.22 9.34
CA VAL A 367 3.53 -14.05 8.61
C VAL A 367 3.51 -14.32 7.11
N LYS A 368 4.60 -14.86 6.56
CA LYS A 368 4.68 -15.17 5.13
C LYS A 368 3.56 -16.13 4.67
N PRO A 369 3.44 -17.36 5.20
CA PRO A 369 2.39 -18.28 4.74
C PRO A 369 0.99 -17.73 4.99
N PHE A 370 0.80 -16.93 6.05
CA PHE A 370 -0.49 -16.28 6.30
C PHE A 370 -0.85 -15.24 5.23
N LEU A 371 0.08 -14.37 4.83
CA LEU A 371 -0.16 -13.38 3.77
C LEU A 371 -0.34 -14.05 2.40
N GLU A 372 0.45 -15.08 2.12
CA GLU A 372 0.32 -15.88 0.89
C GLU A 372 -1.03 -16.61 0.83
N ASP A 373 -1.54 -17.13 1.95
CA ASP A 373 -2.89 -17.72 2.04
C ASP A 373 -3.98 -16.68 1.74
N LEU A 374 -3.88 -15.47 2.31
CA LEU A 374 -4.85 -14.40 2.05
C LEU A 374 -4.83 -13.99 0.57
N MET A 375 -3.64 -13.80 0.00
CA MET A 375 -3.49 -13.45 -1.41
C MET A 375 -4.03 -14.57 -2.31
N GLN A 376 -3.67 -15.83 -2.05
CA GLN A 376 -4.13 -16.97 -2.81
C GLN A 376 -5.65 -17.09 -2.78
N PHE A 377 -6.29 -16.82 -1.63
CA PHE A 377 -7.74 -16.82 -1.54
C PHE A 377 -8.37 -15.71 -2.36
N ILE A 378 -7.81 -14.49 -2.35
CA ILE A 378 -8.27 -13.39 -3.22
C ILE A 378 -8.27 -13.85 -4.67
N LEU A 379 -7.13 -14.36 -5.16
CA LEU A 379 -7.01 -14.81 -6.55
C LEU A 379 -7.97 -15.98 -6.87
N TYR A 380 -8.35 -16.77 -5.88
CA TYR A 380 -9.33 -17.84 -6.04
C TYR A 380 -10.75 -17.36 -6.31
N PHE A 381 -11.26 -16.39 -5.55
CA PHE A 381 -12.65 -15.94 -5.73
C PHE A 381 -12.78 -14.70 -6.63
N HIS A 382 -11.68 -13.99 -6.94
CA HIS A 382 -11.74 -12.68 -7.60
C HIS A 382 -12.49 -12.72 -8.92
N GLY A 383 -12.09 -13.59 -9.86
CA GLY A 383 -12.77 -13.69 -11.15
C GLY A 383 -14.22 -14.17 -11.04
N THR A 384 -14.52 -15.07 -10.11
CA THR A 384 -15.91 -15.47 -9.78
C THR A 384 -16.74 -14.28 -9.30
N HIS A 385 -16.17 -13.40 -8.47
CA HIS A 385 -16.85 -12.19 -8.00
C HIS A 385 -17.04 -11.17 -9.12
N VAL A 386 -16.03 -10.96 -9.97
CA VAL A 386 -16.11 -10.09 -11.16
C VAL A 386 -17.19 -10.59 -12.13
N ALA A 387 -17.25 -11.90 -12.38
CA ALA A 387 -18.28 -12.51 -13.21
C ALA A 387 -19.68 -12.20 -12.67
N GLY A 388 -19.88 -12.30 -11.36
CA GLY A 388 -21.15 -11.99 -10.70
C GLY A 388 -21.60 -10.55 -10.95
N VAL A 389 -20.69 -9.58 -10.75
CA VAL A 389 -20.98 -8.17 -11.04
C VAL A 389 -21.28 -7.95 -12.53
N ALA A 390 -20.57 -8.63 -13.43
CA ALA A 390 -20.73 -8.46 -14.87
C ALA A 390 -22.07 -8.98 -15.40
N VAL A 391 -22.63 -10.01 -14.77
CA VAL A 391 -23.86 -10.68 -15.24
C VAL A 391 -25.08 -10.47 -14.35
N GLU A 392 -24.93 -9.71 -13.25
CA GLU A 392 -26.02 -9.41 -12.32
C GLU A 392 -27.23 -8.83 -13.06
N GLY A 393 -28.41 -9.42 -12.81
CA GLY A 393 -29.66 -9.01 -13.47
C GLY A 393 -29.77 -9.42 -14.95
N ASN A 394 -28.80 -10.13 -15.54
CA ASN A 394 -28.82 -10.49 -16.96
C ASN A 394 -28.75 -12.03 -17.18
N PRO A 395 -29.89 -12.74 -17.21
CA PRO A 395 -29.90 -14.19 -17.45
C PRO A 395 -29.49 -14.59 -18.89
N PHE A 396 -29.37 -13.63 -19.80
CA PHE A 396 -28.96 -13.85 -21.19
C PHE A 396 -27.43 -13.73 -21.36
N ALA A 397 -26.69 -13.31 -20.34
CA ALA A 397 -25.24 -13.34 -20.38
C ALA A 397 -24.69 -14.77 -20.40
N ARG A 398 -23.61 -14.99 -21.14
CA ARG A 398 -22.85 -16.22 -21.23
C ARG A 398 -21.38 -15.91 -20.93
N ILE A 399 -20.91 -16.32 -19.77
CA ILE A 399 -19.57 -16.11 -19.26
C ILE A 399 -18.61 -16.99 -20.05
N LEU A 400 -17.74 -16.35 -20.83
CA LEU A 400 -16.56 -16.98 -21.41
C LEU A 400 -15.39 -16.71 -20.47
N ILE A 401 -14.67 -17.76 -20.05
CA ILE A 401 -13.58 -17.63 -19.09
C ILE A 401 -12.27 -17.41 -19.85
N ALA A 402 -11.53 -16.36 -19.51
CA ALA A 402 -10.17 -16.16 -19.97
C ALA A 402 -9.27 -16.08 -18.74
N ARG A 403 -8.80 -17.22 -18.26
CA ARG A 403 -8.02 -17.28 -17.02
C ARG A 403 -6.54 -16.98 -17.27
N LEU A 404 -6.00 -16.05 -16.50
CA LEU A 404 -4.57 -15.92 -16.24
C LEU A 404 -4.22 -16.42 -14.83
N THR A 405 -2.96 -16.76 -14.57
CA THR A 405 -2.49 -17.07 -13.22
C THR A 405 -1.57 -15.98 -12.70
N ALA A 406 -2.00 -15.30 -11.64
CA ALA A 406 -1.14 -14.38 -10.90
C ALA A 406 -0.36 -15.11 -9.80
N ASP A 407 0.86 -14.65 -9.50
CA ASP A 407 1.68 -15.21 -8.42
C ASP A 407 1.20 -14.68 -7.06
N TYR A 408 0.81 -15.58 -6.15
CA TYR A 408 0.38 -15.20 -4.80
C TYR A 408 1.55 -15.09 -3.81
N ARG A 409 2.76 -15.51 -4.21
CA ARG A 409 3.92 -15.58 -3.32
C ARG A 409 4.50 -14.21 -3.04
N THR A 410 5.06 -14.01 -1.85
CA THR A 410 5.69 -12.73 -1.46
C THR A 410 6.91 -12.38 -2.32
N ILE A 411 7.60 -13.40 -2.83
CA ILE A 411 8.71 -13.25 -3.78
C ILE A 411 8.21 -13.80 -5.12
N PRO A 412 7.93 -12.94 -6.11
CA PRO A 412 7.43 -13.39 -7.40
C PRO A 412 8.51 -14.15 -8.17
N LEU A 413 8.08 -14.94 -9.16
CA LEU A 413 9.00 -15.52 -10.13
C LEU A 413 9.88 -14.44 -10.80
N PRO A 414 11.17 -14.72 -11.02
CA PRO A 414 12.08 -13.75 -11.62
C PRO A 414 11.60 -13.33 -13.01
N PRO A 415 11.75 -12.04 -13.38
CA PRO A 415 11.48 -11.61 -14.73
C PRO A 415 12.54 -12.19 -15.66
N THR A 416 12.12 -12.81 -16.77
CA THR A 416 13.02 -13.28 -17.83
C THR A 416 12.49 -12.84 -19.19
N VAL A 417 13.38 -12.70 -20.17
CA VAL A 417 13.00 -12.37 -21.56
C VAL A 417 12.07 -13.44 -22.13
N GLU A 418 12.33 -14.71 -21.82
CA GLU A 418 11.47 -15.82 -22.20
C GLU A 418 10.04 -15.64 -21.67
N ARG A 419 9.89 -15.36 -20.37
CA ARG A 419 8.57 -15.13 -19.76
C ARG A 419 7.88 -13.92 -20.38
N ALA A 420 8.59 -12.81 -20.60
CA ALA A 420 8.01 -11.65 -21.27
C ALA A 420 7.46 -11.99 -22.68
N HIS A 421 8.16 -12.84 -23.43
CA HIS A 421 7.66 -13.35 -24.72
C HIS A 421 6.45 -14.27 -24.56
N LYS A 422 6.44 -15.18 -23.57
CA LYS A 422 5.29 -16.04 -23.30
C LYS A 422 4.06 -15.24 -22.86
N SER A 423 4.21 -14.29 -21.94
CA SER A 423 3.13 -13.38 -21.54
C SER A 423 2.61 -12.61 -22.76
N ALA A 424 3.49 -12.01 -23.57
CA ALA A 424 3.05 -11.29 -24.78
C ALA A 424 2.28 -12.19 -25.77
N LYS A 425 2.68 -13.46 -25.89
CA LYS A 425 1.98 -14.47 -26.70
C LYS A 425 0.61 -14.79 -26.10
N MET A 426 0.53 -15.07 -24.80
CA MET A 426 -0.74 -15.30 -24.08
C MET A 426 -1.72 -14.14 -24.30
N TYR A 427 -1.28 -12.89 -24.10
CA TYR A 427 -2.14 -11.71 -24.30
C TYR A 427 -2.68 -11.61 -25.73
N ARG A 428 -1.91 -12.04 -26.72
CA ARG A 428 -2.35 -12.07 -28.12
C ARG A 428 -3.38 -13.17 -28.33
N GLU A 429 -3.08 -14.40 -27.91
CA GLU A 429 -3.93 -15.57 -28.08
C GLU A 429 -5.28 -15.48 -27.35
N VAL A 430 -5.38 -14.70 -26.26
CA VAL A 430 -6.64 -14.49 -25.54
C VAL A 430 -7.55 -13.46 -26.22
N VAL A 431 -6.97 -12.53 -26.98
CA VAL A 431 -7.70 -11.39 -27.58
C VAL A 431 -8.06 -11.63 -29.05
N GLU A 432 -7.20 -12.31 -29.79
CA GLU A 432 -7.43 -12.73 -31.18
C GLU A 432 -8.34 -13.96 -31.24
#